data_AF-A0A4Y2JQ74-F1
#
_entry.id   AF-A0A4Y2JQ74-F1
#
_cell.length_a   1.000
_cell.length_b   1.000
_cell.length_c   1.000
_cell.angle_alpha   90.00
_cell.angle_beta   90.00
_cell.angle_gamma   90.00
#
_symmetry.space_group_name_H-M   'P 1'
#
loop_
_entity.id
_entity.type
_entity.pdbx_description
1 polymer ?
#
loop_
_entity_poly.entity_id
_entity_poly.type
_entity_poly.pdbx_seq_one_letter_code
_entity_poly.pdbx_strand_id
1 'polypeptide(L)'
;MELSYVDMVLSMSLTEPLADNIKSRIEAMMVCNGCIENQANKLGHECMAMNFESRHSLYGDLAILSMDIEIVARDFIERNVQMLNYINEAFLNNLNMDFLIKNACDMYISSDTMSLRMF
;
A
#
# COMPACT_ATOMS: atom_id res chain seq x y z
N MET A 1 6.03 -17.81 18.27
CA MET A 1 7.06 -18.55 17.52
C MET A 1 8.08 -17.51 17.08
N GLU A 2 9.36 -17.69 17.36
CA GLU A 2 10.39 -16.79 16.83
C GLU A 2 10.50 -17.03 15.31
N LEU A 3 10.40 -15.97 14.52
CA LEU A 3 10.60 -16.04 13.08
C LEU A 3 12.07 -16.32 12.80
N SER A 4 12.36 -17.20 11.83
CA SER A 4 13.74 -17.36 11.38
C SER A 4 14.24 -16.06 10.76
N TYR A 5 15.56 -15.86 10.74
CA TYR A 5 16.15 -14.70 10.07
C TYR A 5 15.67 -14.56 8.62
N VAL A 6 15.49 -15.68 7.94
CA VAL A 6 14.97 -15.74 6.57
C VAL A 6 13.52 -15.26 6.50
N ASP A 7 12.65 -15.70 7.41
CA ASP A 7 11.25 -15.27 7.44
C ASP A 7 11.13 -13.78 7.72
N MET A 8 12.00 -13.23 8.58
CA MET A 8 12.04 -11.80 8.85
C MET A 8 12.43 -11.01 7.60
N VAL A 9 13.47 -11.43 6.88
CA VAL A 9 13.90 -10.79 5.63
C VAL A 9 12.81 -10.84 4.57
N LEU A 10 12.18 -12.00 4.37
CA LEU A 10 11.09 -12.16 3.41
C LEU A 10 9.86 -11.33 3.79
N SER A 11 9.49 -11.29 5.07
CA SER A 11 8.37 -10.46 5.56
C SER A 11 8.63 -8.98 5.34
N MET A 12 9.84 -8.50 5.65
CA MET A 12 10.23 -7.11 5.37
C MET A 12 10.17 -6.81 3.87
N SER A 13 10.67 -7.72 3.03
CA SER A 13 10.63 -7.55 1.58
C SER A 13 9.21 -7.52 1.00
N LEU A 14 8.21 -8.12 1.65
CA LEU A 14 6.81 -8.09 1.20
C LEU A 14 6.14 -6.73 1.49
N THR A 15 6.66 -5.95 2.44
CA THR A 15 6.05 -4.68 2.85
C THR A 15 6.08 -3.63 1.72
N GLU A 16 7.16 -3.60 0.93
CA GLU A 16 7.33 -2.61 -0.13
C GLU A 16 6.39 -2.85 -1.33
N PRO A 17 6.26 -4.07 -1.91
CA PRO A 17 5.22 -4.37 -2.90
C PRO A 17 3.80 -4.08 -2.43
N LEU A 18 3.50 -4.33 -1.15
CA LEU A 18 2.20 -3.99 -0.55
C LEU A 18 1.98 -2.48 -0.53
N ALA A 19 2.98 -1.70 -0.09
CA ALA A 19 2.89 -0.24 -0.04
C ALA A 19 2.74 0.35 -1.45
N ASP A 20 3.51 -0.14 -2.42
CA ASP A 20 3.44 0.27 -3.83
C ASP A 20 2.03 0.01 -4.40
N ASN A 21 1.44 -1.16 -4.13
CA ASN A 21 0.10 -1.49 -4.60
C ASN A 21 -0.97 -0.63 -3.94
N ILE A 22 -0.93 -0.48 -2.60
CA ILE A 22 -1.86 0.38 -1.86
C ILE A 22 -1.81 1.80 -2.40
N LYS A 23 -0.62 2.36 -2.58
CA LYS A 23 -0.43 3.69 -3.16
C LYS A 23 -1.04 3.79 -4.55
N SER A 24 -0.73 2.85 -5.44
CA SER A 24 -1.25 2.83 -6.81
C SER A 24 -2.78 2.77 -6.85
N ARG A 25 -3.39 1.94 -5.99
CA ARG A 25 -4.86 1.83 -5.87
C ARG A 25 -5.49 3.10 -5.35
N ILE A 26 -4.91 3.71 -4.31
CA ILE A 26 -5.39 5.00 -3.78
C ILE A 26 -5.30 6.07 -4.86
N GLU A 27 -4.17 6.19 -5.57
CA GLU A 27 -3.98 7.17 -6.65
C GLU A 27 -4.98 6.99 -7.79
N ALA A 28 -5.29 5.74 -8.17
CA ALA A 28 -6.31 5.44 -9.17
C ALA A 28 -7.73 5.81 -8.71
N MET A 29 -8.02 5.71 -7.40
CA MET A 29 -9.32 6.04 -6.81
C MET A 29 -9.49 7.53 -6.46
N MET A 30 -8.39 8.29 -6.35
CA MET A 30 -8.40 9.73 -6.04
C MET A 30 -8.96 10.61 -7.16
N VAL A 31 -9.34 10.03 -8.29
CA VAL A 31 -10.01 10.75 -9.37
C VAL A 31 -11.46 11.02 -8.97
N CYS A 32 -11.70 12.10 -8.21
CA CYS A 32 -13.06 12.59 -7.98
C CYS A 32 -13.62 13.23 -9.26
N ASN A 33 -14.94 13.38 -9.35
CA ASN A 33 -15.58 14.04 -10.51
C ASN A 33 -15.00 15.45 -10.76
N GLY A 34 -14.58 16.16 -9.71
CA GLY A 34 -13.87 17.44 -9.85
C GLY A 34 -12.54 17.33 -10.62
N CYS A 35 -11.75 16.28 -10.38
CA CYS A 35 -10.51 16.00 -11.12
C CYS A 35 -10.78 15.69 -12.61
N ILE A 36 -11.94 15.09 -12.92
CA ILE A 36 -12.35 14.73 -14.27
C ILE A 36 -12.90 15.95 -15.02
N GLU A 37 -13.78 16.72 -14.36
CA GLU A 37 -14.62 17.74 -15.00
C GLU A 37 -14.04 19.16 -14.90
N ASN A 38 -13.23 19.47 -13.87
CA ASN A 38 -12.80 20.84 -13.59
C ASN A 38 -11.34 20.94 -13.10
N GLN A 39 -10.38 20.69 -13.98
CA GLN A 39 -8.94 20.79 -13.68
C GLN A 39 -8.46 22.20 -13.27
N ALA A 40 -9.23 23.24 -13.56
CA ALA A 40 -8.86 24.63 -13.32
C ALA A 40 -9.00 25.06 -11.85
N ASN A 41 -9.89 24.44 -11.07
CA ASN A 41 -10.11 24.77 -9.66
C ASN A 41 -9.92 23.55 -8.74
N LYS A 42 -8.65 23.17 -8.51
CA LYS A 42 -8.29 22.06 -7.63
C LYS A 42 -8.76 22.26 -6.18
N LEU A 43 -8.87 23.50 -5.70
CA LEU A 43 -9.31 23.80 -4.33
C LEU A 43 -10.79 23.46 -4.08
N GLY A 44 -11.59 23.33 -5.13
CA GLY A 44 -12.99 22.91 -5.04
C GLY A 44 -13.20 21.40 -5.14
N HIS A 45 -12.13 20.60 -5.26
CA HIS A 45 -12.25 19.16 -5.43
C HIS A 45 -12.42 18.47 -4.07
N GLU A 46 -13.39 17.55 -3.97
CA GLU A 46 -13.64 16.78 -2.74
C GLU A 46 -12.39 15.99 -2.29
N CYS A 47 -11.55 15.53 -3.23
CA CYS A 47 -10.30 14.86 -2.93
C CYS A 47 -9.23 15.78 -2.30
N MET A 48 -9.32 17.09 -2.52
CA MET A 48 -8.42 18.10 -1.93
C MET A 48 -8.94 18.66 -0.60
N ALA A 49 -10.23 18.48 -0.31
CA ALA A 49 -10.87 18.92 0.92
C ALA A 49 -10.79 17.89 2.06
N MET A 50 -10.52 16.61 1.75
CA MET A 50 -10.33 15.57 2.76
C MET A 50 -8.97 15.68 3.44
N ASN A 51 -8.99 15.72 4.78
CA ASN A 51 -7.75 15.63 5.54
C ASN A 51 -7.08 14.26 5.36
N PHE A 52 -5.80 14.22 5.72
CA PHE A 52 -4.95 13.05 5.55
C PHE A 52 -5.56 11.76 6.13
N GLU A 53 -6.05 11.82 7.37
CA GLU A 53 -6.62 10.69 8.11
C GLU A 53 -7.90 10.14 7.44
N SER A 54 -8.77 11.04 6.97
CA SER A 54 -10.01 10.69 6.29
C SER A 54 -9.75 10.04 4.93
N ARG A 55 -8.76 10.55 4.18
CA ARG A 55 -8.34 9.98 2.90
C ARG A 55 -7.70 8.60 3.09
N HIS A 56 -6.85 8.43 4.10
CA HIS A 56 -6.24 7.15 4.43
C HIS A 56 -7.30 6.12 4.86
N SER A 57 -8.21 6.47 5.75
CA SER A 57 -9.27 5.55 6.18
C SER A 57 -10.20 5.15 5.03
N LEU A 58 -10.65 6.11 4.21
CA LEU A 58 -11.59 5.81 3.14
C LEU A 58 -10.94 5.04 1.97
N TYR A 59 -9.80 5.52 1.47
CA TYR A 59 -9.18 4.92 0.29
C TYR A 59 -8.21 3.80 0.63
N GLY A 60 -7.66 3.75 1.84
CA GLY A 60 -6.82 2.64 2.31
C GLY A 60 -7.59 1.33 2.37
N ASP A 61 -8.79 1.34 2.97
CA ASP A 61 -9.66 0.16 3.03
C ASP A 61 -10.06 -0.30 1.62
N LEU A 62 -10.43 0.65 0.75
CA LEU A 62 -10.77 0.34 -0.65
C LEU A 62 -9.55 -0.17 -1.44
N ALA A 63 -8.36 0.36 -1.19
CA ALA A 63 -7.12 -0.09 -1.82
C ALA A 63 -6.75 -1.51 -1.40
N ILE A 64 -6.91 -1.85 -0.12
CA ILE A 64 -6.72 -3.22 0.37
C ILE A 64 -7.76 -4.17 -0.25
N LEU A 65 -9.04 -3.78 -0.29
CA LEU A 65 -10.10 -4.59 -0.87
C LEU A 65 -10.00 -4.76 -2.38
N SER A 66 -9.35 -3.82 -3.08
CA SER A 66 -9.12 -3.86 -4.53
C SER A 66 -7.70 -4.28 -4.90
N MET A 67 -6.92 -4.76 -3.92
CA MET A 67 -5.53 -5.15 -4.12
C MET A 67 -5.39 -6.15 -5.26
N ASP A 68 -4.44 -5.89 -6.16
CA ASP A 68 -4.09 -6.85 -7.19
C ASP A 68 -3.13 -7.89 -6.61
N ILE A 69 -3.68 -8.96 -6.04
CA ILE A 69 -2.90 -9.98 -5.35
C ILE A 69 -1.92 -10.65 -6.31
N GLU A 70 -2.27 -10.82 -7.58
CA GLU A 70 -1.38 -11.42 -8.58
C GLU A 70 -0.16 -10.54 -8.85
N ILE A 71 -0.36 -9.23 -8.98
CA ILE A 71 0.74 -8.27 -9.13
C ILE A 71 1.63 -8.27 -7.88
N VAL A 72 1.04 -8.17 -6.69
CA VAL A 72 1.81 -8.15 -5.42
C VAL A 72 2.63 -9.44 -5.28
N ALA A 73 2.03 -10.59 -5.55
CA ALA A 73 2.70 -11.88 -5.46
C ALA A 73 3.83 -12.01 -6.49
N ARG A 74 3.60 -11.60 -7.73
CA ARG A 74 4.64 -11.61 -8.78
C ARG A 74 5.80 -10.71 -8.41
N ASP A 75 5.54 -9.46 -8.02
CA ASP A 75 6.57 -8.49 -7.67
C ASP A 75 7.38 -8.97 -6.44
N PHE A 76 6.71 -9.60 -5.46
CA PHE A 76 7.37 -10.22 -4.32
C PHE A 76 8.30 -11.38 -4.73
N ILE A 77 7.83 -12.29 -5.59
CA ILE A 77 8.60 -13.43 -6.11
C ILE A 77 9.81 -12.94 -6.91
N GLU A 78 9.62 -11.95 -7.79
CA GLU A 78 10.70 -11.39 -8.62
C GLU A 78 11.79 -10.75 -7.77
N ARG A 79 11.41 -9.96 -6.76
CA ARG A 79 12.36 -9.34 -5.80
C ARG A 79 13.11 -10.38 -4.97
N ASN A 80 12.52 -11.55 -4.74
CA ASN A 80 13.06 -12.60 -3.86
C ASN A 80 13.47 -13.87 -4.62
N VAL A 81 13.79 -13.78 -5.92
CA VAL A 81 14.13 -14.95 -6.76
C VAL A 81 15.23 -15.82 -6.17
N GLN A 82 16.21 -15.20 -5.49
CA GLN A 82 17.34 -15.88 -4.85
C GLN A 82 16.93 -16.69 -3.59
N MET A 83 15.76 -16.41 -3.04
CA MET A 83 15.24 -16.99 -1.81
C MET A 83 13.95 -17.80 -2.03
N LEU A 84 13.62 -18.13 -3.29
CA LEU A 84 12.38 -18.84 -3.64
C LEU A 84 12.15 -20.13 -2.87
N ASN A 85 13.21 -20.90 -2.61
CA ASN A 85 13.12 -22.15 -1.84
C ASN A 85 12.63 -21.96 -0.40
N TYR A 86 12.67 -20.73 0.12
CA TYR A 86 12.19 -20.37 1.44
C TYR A 86 10.76 -19.81 1.44
N ILE A 87 10.21 -19.44 0.27
CA ILE A 87 8.80 -19.05 0.11
C ILE A 87 7.97 -20.33 0.03
N ASN A 88 7.65 -20.88 1.19
CA ASN A 88 6.90 -22.13 1.32
C ASN A 88 5.67 -21.95 2.23
N GLU A 89 4.87 -23.01 2.34
CA GLU A 89 3.65 -23.00 3.16
C GLU A 89 3.91 -22.60 4.62
N ALA A 90 5.02 -23.02 5.22
CA ALA A 90 5.35 -22.67 6.60
C ALA A 90 5.64 -21.18 6.75
N PHE A 91 6.39 -20.58 5.82
CA PHE A 91 6.59 -19.13 5.77
C PHE A 91 5.25 -18.40 5.63
N LEU A 92 4.43 -18.80 4.66
CA LEU A 92 3.13 -18.16 4.39
C LEU A 92 2.20 -18.23 5.61
N ASN A 93 2.14 -19.36 6.30
CA ASN A 93 1.33 -19.54 7.50
C ASN A 93 1.82 -18.72 8.71
N ASN A 94 3.10 -18.31 8.70
CA ASN A 94 3.70 -17.49 9.75
C ASN A 94 3.64 -15.99 9.45
N LEU A 95 3.11 -15.58 8.29
CA LEU A 95 2.95 -14.18 7.94
C LEU A 95 1.94 -13.50 8.87
N ASN A 96 2.40 -12.45 9.55
CA ASN A 96 1.51 -11.54 10.26
C ASN A 96 0.99 -10.49 9.28
N MET A 97 -0.08 -10.83 8.57
CA MET A 97 -0.66 -9.97 7.53
C MET A 97 -1.14 -8.62 8.09
N ASP A 98 -1.72 -8.60 9.29
CA ASP A 98 -2.17 -7.37 9.94
C ASP A 98 -1.01 -6.40 10.15
N PHE A 99 0.14 -6.92 10.60
CA PHE A 99 1.35 -6.11 10.79
C PHE A 99 1.94 -5.62 9.46
N LEU A 100 1.93 -6.47 8.42
CA LEU A 100 2.44 -6.10 7.10
C LEU A 100 1.61 -5.00 6.44
N ILE A 101 0.28 -5.14 6.48
CA ILE A 101 -0.64 -4.13 5.97
C ILE A 101 -0.45 -2.82 6.73
N LYS A 102 -0.37 -2.88 8.07
CA LYS A 102 -0.10 -1.69 8.89
C LYS A 102 1.19 -1.00 8.49
N ASN A 103 2.29 -1.73 8.34
CA ASN A 103 3.58 -1.15 7.94
C ASN A 103 3.52 -0.55 6.52
N ALA A 104 2.86 -1.22 5.58
CA ALA A 104 2.69 -0.71 4.23
C ALA A 104 1.90 0.60 4.22
N CYS A 105 0.85 0.69 5.02
CA CYS A 105 0.09 1.90 5.27
C CYS A 105 0.97 3.01 5.89
N ASP A 106 1.73 2.70 6.94
CA ASP A 106 2.65 3.66 7.59
C ASP A 106 3.70 4.21 6.61
N MET A 107 4.22 3.36 5.71
CA MET A 107 5.13 3.78 4.64
C MET A 107 4.43 4.75 3.67
N TYR A 108 3.22 4.43 3.22
CA TYR A 108 2.45 5.35 2.39
C TYR A 108 2.22 6.69 3.09
N ILE A 109 1.80 6.66 4.37
CA ILE A 109 1.59 7.85 5.21
C ILE A 109 2.85 8.72 5.23
N SER A 110 4.01 8.12 5.47
CA SER A 110 5.28 8.85 5.52
C SER A 110 5.68 9.48 4.18
N SER A 111 5.20 8.91 3.07
CA SER A 111 5.54 9.34 1.71
C SER A 111 4.58 10.38 1.12
N ASP A 112 3.45 10.66 1.78
CA ASP A 112 2.44 11.55 1.27
C ASP A 112 2.84 13.03 1.37
N THR A 113 3.29 13.56 0.23
CA THR A 113 3.62 14.99 0.07
C THR A 113 2.39 15.90 0.01
N MET A 114 1.17 15.35 -0.08
CA MET A 114 -0.06 16.14 -0.18
C MET A 114 -0.41 16.81 1.16
N SER A 115 -0.08 16.16 2.29
CA SER A 115 -0.14 16.75 3.64
C SER A 115 0.63 18.09 3.77
N LEU A 116 1.72 18.27 3.01
CA LEU A 116 2.55 19.48 3.00
C LEU A 116 2.00 20.60 2.11
N ARG A 117 1.02 20.33 1.24
CA ARG A 117 0.46 21.33 0.31
C ARG A 117 -0.74 22.10 0.86
N MET A 118 -1.21 21.74 2.06
CA MET A 118 -2.33 22.40 2.74
C MET A 118 -1.91 23.45 3.78
N PHE A 119 -0.60 23.72 3.91
CA PHE A 119 -0.05 24.78 4.77
C PHE A 119 0.68 25.83 3.94
#